data_AF-A0A2N9LRH5-F1
#
_entry.id   AF-A0A2N9LRH5-F1
#
_cell.length_a   1.000
_cell.length_b   1.000
_cell.length_c   1.000
_cell.angle_alpha   90.00
_cell.angle_beta   90.00
_cell.angle_gamma   90.00
#
_symmetry.space_group_name_H-M   'P 1'
#
loop_
_entity.id
_entity.type
_entity.pdbx_description
1 polymer ?
#
loop_
_entity_poly.entity_id
_entity_poly.type
_entity_poly.pdbx_seq_one_letter_code
_entity_poly.pdbx_strand_id
1 'polypeptide(L)' 'MLKIALAAGIVYEWLFGPSVTNVQSLEFAALRTLCATLLAWMVLESARTLFLAAMSLDNRPAGGRRSGAARQ' A
#
# COMPACT_ATOMS: atom_id res chain seq x y z
N MET A 1 -6.40 -7.55 2.30
CA MET A 1 -5.06 -7.79 1.74
C MET A 1 -3.94 -7.88 2.81
N LEU A 2 -4.31 -7.89 4.10
CA LEU A 2 -3.36 -8.04 5.23
C LEU A 2 -2.55 -9.34 5.14
N LYS A 3 -3.14 -10.43 4.62
CA LYS A 3 -2.45 -11.70 4.39
C LYS A 3 -1.21 -11.56 3.48
N ILE A 4 -1.30 -10.71 2.45
CA ILE A 4 -0.21 -10.46 1.50
C ILE A 4 0.88 -9.61 2.15
N ALA A 5 0.47 -8.57 2.89
CA ALA A 5 1.39 -7.74 3.66
C ALA A 5 2.12 -8.55 4.75
N LEU A 6 1.44 -9.49 5.40
CA LEU A 6 2.02 -10.39 6.40
C LEU A 6 3.04 -11.34 5.77
N ALA A 7 2.70 -11.95 4.63
CA ALA A 7 3.64 -12.78 3.89
C ALA A 7 4.89 -11.97 3.48
N ALA A 8 4.71 -10.74 3.01
CA ALA A 8 5.83 -9.85 2.67
C ALA A 8 6.70 -9.51 3.88
N GLY A 9 6.11 -9.22 5.04
CA GLY A 9 6.85 -8.98 6.28
C GLY A 9 7.66 -10.19 6.73
N ILE A 10 7.08 -11.39 6.66
CA ILE A 10 7.79 -12.64 6.99
C ILE A 10 8.95 -12.89 6.04
N VAL A 11 8.75 -12.72 4.73
CA VAL A 11 9.81 -12.87 3.73
C VAL A 11 10.93 -11.84 3.93
N TYR A 12 10.58 -10.60 4.29
CA TYR A 12 11.56 -9.57 4.60
C TYR A 12 12.42 -9.93 5.82
N GLU A 13 11.82 -10.42 6.91
CA GLU A 13 12.58 -10.88 8.07
C GLU A 13 13.44 -12.10 7.73
N TRP A 14 12.96 -13.01 6.89
CA TRP A 14 13.74 -14.17 6.44
C TRP A 14 14.97 -13.80 5.62
N LEU A 15 14.87 -12.81 4.74
CA LEU A 15 15.94 -12.43 3.82
C LEU A 15 16.94 -11.45 4.43
N PHE A 16 16.47 -10.55 5.30
CA PHE A 16 17.26 -9.42 5.80
C PHE A 16 17.36 -9.36 7.32
N GLY A 17 16.63 -10.22 8.04
CA GLY A 17 16.65 -10.28 9.49
C GLY A 17 17.93 -10.95 10.01
N PRO A 18 18.46 -10.49 11.16
CA PRO A 18 19.57 -11.15 11.82
C PRO A 18 19.18 -12.53 12.35
N SER A 19 20.15 -13.44 12.45
CA SER A 19 19.94 -14.78 13.01
C SER A 19 19.45 -14.72 14.46
N VAL A 20 18.36 -15.42 14.75
CA VAL A 20 17.78 -15.53 16.10
C VAL A 20 18.58 -16.55 16.92
N THR A 21 19.21 -16.10 17.99
CA THR A 21 20.09 -16.93 18.86
C THR A 21 19.55 -17.11 20.27
N ASN A 22 18.60 -16.26 20.68
CA ASN A 22 17.97 -16.30 22.00
C ASN A 22 16.54 -15.74 21.95
N VAL A 23 15.78 -15.91 23.03
CA VAL A 23 14.38 -15.51 23.11
C VAL A 23 14.18 -14.01 22.90
N GLN A 24 15.06 -13.15 23.42
CA GLN A 24 14.98 -11.71 23.18
C GLN A 24 15.15 -11.35 21.70
N SER A 25 16.09 -12.00 21.00
CA SER A 25 16.26 -11.80 19.56
C SER A 25 15.04 -12.26 18.75
N LEU A 26 14.30 -13.26 19.25
CA LEU A 26 13.05 -13.72 18.64
C LEU A 26 11.94 -12.67 18.79
N GLU A 27 11.82 -12.05 19.97
CA GLU A 27 10.86 -10.96 20.20
C GLU A 27 11.13 -9.76 19.30
N PHE A 28 12.39 -9.35 19.17
CA PHE A 28 12.78 -8.27 18.27
C PHE A 28 12.54 -8.61 16.79
N ALA A 29 12.82 -9.85 16.37
CA ALA A 29 12.52 -10.32 15.02
C ALA A 29 11.00 -10.29 14.74
N ALA A 30 10.18 -10.74 15.69
CA ALA A 30 8.73 -10.68 15.58
C ALA A 30 8.22 -9.24 15.47
N LEU A 31 8.77 -8.32 16.27
CA LEU A 31 8.41 -6.90 16.25
C LEU A 31 8.78 -6.25 14.90
N ARG A 32 9.98 -6.52 14.38
CA ARG A 32 10.42 -6.07 13.05
C ARG A 32 9.51 -6.59 11.94
N THR A 33 9.18 -7.87 11.99
CA THR A 33 8.27 -8.52 11.03
C THR A 33 6.90 -7.85 11.04
N LEU A 34 6.39 -7.52 12.23
CA LEU A 34 5.13 -6.80 12.42
C LEU A 34 5.18 -5.39 11.84
N CYS A 35 6.24 -4.63 12.14
CA CYS A 35 6.45 -3.29 11.58
C CYS A 35 6.57 -3.32 10.06
N ALA A 36 7.34 -4.25 9.50
CA ALA A 36 7.48 -4.43 8.06
C ALA A 36 6.12 -4.78 7.40
N THR A 37 5.34 -5.66 8.05
CA THR A 37 3.99 -6.01 7.62
C THR A 37 3.07 -4.80 7.59
N LEU A 38 3.07 -3.98 8.64
CA LEU A 38 2.24 -2.77 8.73
C LEU A 38 2.65 -1.71 7.69
N LEU A 39 3.95 -1.55 7.45
CA LEU A 39 4.45 -0.67 6.38
C LEU A 39 4.01 -1.16 5.00
N ALA A 40 4.19 -2.44 4.71
CA ALA A 40 3.75 -3.03 3.44
C ALA A 40 2.22 -2.88 3.25
N TRP A 41 1.46 -3.02 4.33
CA TRP A 41 0.01 -2.80 4.34
C TRP A 41 -0.36 -1.35 4.00
N MET A 42 0.28 -0.38 4.65
CA MET A 42 0.05 1.05 4.38
C MET A 42 0.40 1.44 2.95
N VAL A 43 1.52 0.93 2.41
CA VAL A 43 1.93 1.18 1.01
C VAL A 43 0.91 0.61 0.03
N LEU A 44 0.37 -0.58 0.31
CA LEU A 44 -0.61 -1.20 -0.56
C LEU A 44 -1.95 -0.44 -0.56
N GLU A 45 -2.41 0.01 0.62
CA GLU A 45 -3.62 0.82 0.73
C GLU A 45 -3.44 2.22 0.11
N SER A 46 -2.26 2.82 0.23
CA SER A 46 -1.97 4.10 -0.42
C SER A 46 -1.94 3.97 -1.94
N ALA A 47 -1.30 2.94 -2.48
CA ALA A 47 -1.31 2.62 -3.90
C ALA A 47 -2.72 2.37 -4.42
N ARG A 48 -3.54 1.63 -3.66
CA ARG A 48 -4.95 1.40 -3.99
C ARG A 48 -5.75 2.70 -4.02
N THR A 49 -5.56 3.56 -3.03
CA THR A 49 -6.25 4.86 -2.94
C THR A 49 -5.85 5.78 -4.09
N LEU A 50 -4.56 5.83 -4.42
CA LEU A 50 -4.03 6.56 -5.57
C LEU A 50 -4.60 6.02 -6.89
N PHE A 51 -4.67 4.70 -7.06
CA PHE A 51 -5.24 4.09 -8.25
C PHE A 51 -6.73 4.44 -8.42
N LEU A 52 -7.50 4.38 -7.33
CA LEU A 52 -8.92 4.77 -7.35
C LEU A 52 -9.09 6.27 -7.63
N ALA A 53 -8.22 7.12 -7.08
CA ALA A 53 -8.21 8.55 -7.36
C ALA A 53 -7.81 8.87 -8.81
N ALA A 54 -6.85 8.13 -9.37
CA ALA A 54 -6.46 8.25 -10.78
C ALA A 54 -7.61 7.86 -11.71
N MET A 55 -8.28 6.73 -11.43
CA MET A 55 -9.45 6.29 -12.20
C MET A 55 -10.64 7.25 -12.07
N SER A 56 -10.80 7.95 -10.94
CA SER A 56 -11.86 8.96 -10.79
C SER A 56 -11.55 10.25 -11.55
N LEU A 57 -10.27 10.62 -11.66
CA LEU A 57 -9.80 11.71 -12.53
C LEU A 57 -10.00 11.38 -14.01
N ASP A 58 -9.74 10.13 -14.42
CA ASP A 58 -9.92 9.66 -15.80
C ASP A 58 -11.41 9.61 -16.20
N ASN A 59 -12.29 9.32 -15.24
CA ASN A 59 -13.74 9.40 -15.41
C ASN A 59 -14.31 10.82 -15.33
N ARG A 60 -13.50 11.89 -15.25
CA ARG A 60 -14.04 13.23 -15.45
C ARG A 60 -14.54 13.32 -16.90
N PRO A 61 -15.83 13.57 -17.12
CA PRO A 61 -16.31 13.78 -18.47
C PRO A 61 -15.53 14.95 -19.08
N ALA A 62 -15.00 14.77 -20.29
CA ALA A 62 -14.43 15.83 -21.12
C ALA A 62 -15.48 16.89 -21.56
N GLY A 63 -16.54 17.09 -20.75
CA GLY A 63 -17.75 17.84 -21.06
C GLY A 63 -17.99 18.95 -20.05
N GLY A 64 -17.05 19.88 -19.94
CA GLY A 64 -17.27 21.20 -19.32
C GLY A 64 -16.89 22.37 -20.22
N ARG A 65 -16.42 22.10 -21.44
CA ARG A 65 -16.08 23.11 -22.46
C ARG A 65 -16.67 22.75 -23.83
N ARG A 66 -17.99 22.80 -23.94
CA ARG A 66 -18.65 23.41 -25.11
C ARG A 66 -19.13 24.77 -24.60
N SER A 67 -18.38 25.86 -24.79
CA SER A 67 -18.24 26.60 -26.05
C SER A 67 -19.59 26.93 -26.67
N GLY A 68 -19.95 28.22 -26.61
CA GLY A 68 -20.73 28.90 -27.64
C GLY A 68 -22.25 28.79 -27.54
N ALA A 69 -22.86 29.95 -27.29
CA ALA A 69 -23.83 30.57 -28.20
C ALA A 69 -24.77 29.62 -28.96
N ALA A 70 -26.06 29.62 -28.59
CA ALA A 70 -27.21 29.77 -29.50
C ALA A 70 -28.53 29.41 -28.82
N ARG A 71 -29.53 30.30 -29.01
CA ARG A 71 -30.99 30.08 -28.98
C ARG A 71 -31.58 29.95 -27.56
N GLN A 72 -32.56 30.74 -27.13
CA GLN A 72 -33.57 31.57 -27.81
C GLN A 72 -33.96 32.72 -26.88
#